data_AF-A0A444XEX0-F1
#
_entry.id   AF-A0A444XEX0-F1
#
_cell.length_a   1.000
_cell.length_b   1.000
_cell.length_c   1.000
_cell.angle_alpha   90.00
_cell.angle_beta   90.00
_cell.angle_gamma   90.00
#
_symmetry.space_group_name_H-M   'P 1'
#
loop_
_entity.id
_entity.type
_entity.pdbx_description
1 polymer ?
#
loop_
_entity_poly.entity_id
_entity_poly.type
_entity_poly.pdbx_seq_one_letter_code
_entity_poly.pdbx_strand_id
1 'polypeptide(L)'
;MLKQHRELSMSIRRTIENNEEAGIRPSKTYQSFVAAAGGHRELNFIEKDVRNYITREVQNVSKQEDAKEFGKYLLRMKEKNQNFFFELQLEEDQSIKLAFWADARSRAAFEYFGDVISFDTTYNTNRYNLVCGSFVGVNHHGQSTLLGCSLMKNEEIESFKWLFQCWLCCMGENAPKGFFTD
;
A
#
# COMPACT_ATOMS: atom_id res chain seq x y z
N MET A 1 -4.78 30.91 21.74
CA MET A 1 -5.02 29.48 22.11
C MET A 1 -3.83 28.64 21.70
N LEU A 2 -3.13 28.07 22.69
CA LEU A 2 -2.00 27.16 22.51
C LEU A 2 -2.44 25.83 21.88
N LYS A 3 -1.54 25.21 21.12
CA LYS A 3 -1.71 23.96 20.35
C LYS A 3 -2.20 22.76 21.19
N GLN A 4 -2.00 22.81 22.51
CA GLN A 4 -2.30 21.73 23.48
C GLN A 4 -3.78 21.63 23.90
N HIS A 5 -4.65 22.60 23.57
CA HIS A 5 -6.04 22.63 24.04
C HIS A 5 -7.10 22.50 22.93
N ARG A 6 -6.72 22.09 21.71
CA ARG A 6 -7.65 21.92 20.58
C ARG A 6 -7.99 20.45 20.38
N GLU A 7 -8.82 19.90 21.25
CA GLU A 7 -9.33 18.54 21.09
C GLU A 7 -10.66 18.54 20.33
N LEU A 8 -10.71 17.76 19.24
CA LEU A 8 -11.95 17.46 18.54
C LEU A 8 -12.79 16.53 19.42
N SER A 9 -14.04 16.92 19.69
CA SER A 9 -14.99 16.07 20.41
C SER A 9 -15.35 14.82 19.60
N MET A 10 -15.86 13.79 20.27
CA MET A 10 -16.28 12.53 19.62
C MET A 10 -17.31 12.75 18.51
N SER A 11 -18.28 13.67 18.70
CA SER A 11 -19.29 13.97 17.67
C SER A 11 -18.70 14.64 16.44
N ILE A 12 -17.73 15.54 16.63
CA ILE A 12 -17.01 16.19 15.54
C ILE A 12 -16.16 15.16 14.78
N ARG A 13 -15.42 14.30 15.50
CA ARG A 13 -14.62 13.22 14.92
C ARG A 13 -15.45 12.30 14.01
N ARG A 14 -16.59 11.82 14.51
CA ARG A 14 -17.50 10.95 13.74
C ARG A 14 -18.02 11.61 12.46
N THR A 15 -18.30 12.91 12.52
CA THR A 15 -18.74 13.67 11.34
C THR A 15 -17.60 13.83 10.33
N ILE A 16 -16.37 14.05 10.80
CA ILE A 16 -15.18 14.10 9.93
C ILE A 16 -14.97 12.75 9.23
N GLU A 17 -15.07 11.64 9.96
CA GLU A 17 -14.94 10.27 9.44
C GLU A 17 -15.98 9.99 8.34
N ASN A 18 -17.26 10.21 8.62
CA ASN A 18 -18.34 10.01 7.64
C ASN A 18 -18.13 10.85 6.37
N ASN A 19 -17.64 12.09 6.53
CA ASN A 19 -17.39 12.98 5.40
C ASN A 19 -16.18 12.55 4.58
N GLU A 20 -15.12 12.03 5.22
CA GLU A 20 -13.97 11.45 4.52
C GLU A 20 -14.39 10.21 3.73
N GLU A 21 -15.20 9.32 4.32
CA GLU A 21 -15.77 8.16 3.65
C GLU A 21 -16.62 8.55 2.43
N ALA A 22 -17.38 9.65 2.55
CA ALA A 22 -18.15 10.23 1.45
C ALA A 22 -17.31 11.03 0.43
N GLY A 23 -15.99 11.13 0.60
CA GLY A 23 -15.09 11.86 -0.30
C GLY A 23 -15.24 13.38 -0.24
N ILE A 24 -15.83 13.92 0.83
CA ILE A 24 -16.04 15.35 1.01
C ILE A 24 -14.72 16.01 1.39
N ARG A 25 -14.34 17.05 0.64
CA ARG A 25 -13.09 17.78 0.88
C ARG A 25 -13.02 18.27 2.35
N PRO A 26 -11.86 18.14 3.02
CA PRO A 26 -11.68 18.61 4.41
C PRO A 26 -12.09 20.07 4.63
N SER A 27 -11.87 20.92 3.62
CA SER A 27 -12.28 22.33 3.65
C SER A 27 -13.80 22.49 3.73
N LYS A 28 -14.57 21.68 3.00
CA LYS A 28 -16.03 21.67 3.04
C LYS A 28 -16.55 21.11 4.36
N THR A 29 -15.92 20.07 4.89
CA THR A 29 -16.19 19.54 6.23
C THR A 29 -15.95 20.58 7.32
N TYR A 30 -14.87 21.35 7.25
CA TYR A 30 -14.67 22.45 8.19
C TYR A 30 -15.74 23.54 8.06
N GLN A 31 -16.09 23.94 6.83
CA GLN A 31 -17.11 24.96 6.59
C GLN A 31 -18.50 24.52 7.06
N SER A 32 -18.85 23.23 7.01
CA SER A 32 -20.12 22.76 7.58
C SER A 32 -20.18 22.94 9.10
N PHE A 33 -19.06 22.74 9.82
CA PHE A 33 -19.02 23.03 11.25
C PHE A 33 -19.13 24.52 11.55
N VAL A 34 -18.48 25.37 10.74
CA VAL A 34 -18.56 26.84 10.87
C VAL A 34 -20.00 27.31 10.69
N ALA A 35 -20.69 26.80 9.68
CA ALA A 35 -22.09 27.11 9.41
C ALA A 35 -23.00 26.66 10.57
N ALA A 36 -22.78 25.45 11.10
CA ALA A 36 -23.57 24.91 12.20
C ALA A 36 -23.35 25.67 13.53
N ALA A 37 -22.13 26.14 13.79
CA ALA A 37 -21.78 26.90 15.00
C ALA A 37 -22.12 28.40 14.91
N GLY A 38 -22.54 28.89 13.75
CA GLY A 38 -22.87 30.31 13.55
C GLY A 38 -21.66 31.22 13.33
N GLY A 39 -20.47 30.66 13.09
CA GLY A 39 -19.28 31.42 12.72
C GLY A 39 -17.96 30.79 13.19
N HIS A 40 -16.85 31.29 12.64
CA HIS A 40 -15.51 30.77 12.94
C HIS A 40 -15.08 30.96 14.39
N ARG A 41 -15.57 32.01 15.06
CA ARG A 41 -15.18 32.36 16.45
C ARG A 41 -15.81 31.43 17.49
N GLU A 42 -16.88 30.73 17.11
CA GLU A 42 -17.61 29.79 17.97
C GLU A 42 -17.01 28.39 17.96
N LEU A 43 -16.04 28.11 17.07
CA LEU A 43 -15.31 26.84 17.03
C LEU A 43 -14.02 26.91 17.82
N ASN A 44 -13.74 25.85 18.59
CA ASN A 44 -12.49 25.67 19.32
C ASN A 44 -11.37 25.02 18.47
N PHE A 45 -11.59 24.76 17.18
CA PHE A 45 -10.63 24.17 16.25
C PHE A 45 -10.64 24.89 14.90
N ILE A 46 -9.57 24.70 14.12
CA ILE A 46 -9.42 25.27 12.78
C ILE A 46 -9.41 24.18 11.71
N GLU A 47 -9.52 24.57 10.43
CA GLU A 47 -9.47 23.64 9.30
C GLU A 47 -8.24 22.72 9.33
N LYS A 48 -7.08 23.25 9.76
CA LYS A 48 -5.86 22.47 9.90
C LYS A 48 -6.02 21.29 10.88
N ASP A 49 -6.82 21.44 11.93
CA ASP A 49 -7.06 20.38 12.91
C ASP A 49 -7.89 19.25 12.28
N VAL A 50 -8.86 19.57 11.42
CA VAL A 50 -9.62 18.58 10.61
C VAL A 50 -8.69 17.83 9.67
N ARG A 51 -7.84 18.53 8.91
CA ARG A 51 -6.87 17.89 8.00
C ARG A 51 -5.91 16.99 8.76
N ASN A 52 -5.36 17.46 9.88
CA ASN A 52 -4.46 16.67 10.71
C ASN A 52 -5.14 15.41 11.25
N TYR A 53 -6.41 15.50 11.67
CA TYR A 53 -7.19 14.36 12.14
C TYR A 53 -7.40 13.32 11.04
N ILE A 54 -7.81 13.75 9.85
CA ILE A 54 -7.99 12.86 8.68
C ILE A 54 -6.68 12.14 8.36
N THR A 55 -5.58 12.88 8.24
CA THR A 55 -4.28 12.28 7.90
C THR A 55 -3.78 11.34 9.00
N ARG A 56 -3.88 11.72 10.28
CA ARG A 56 -3.24 10.98 11.37
C ARG A 56 -4.08 9.83 11.91
N GLU A 57 -5.38 10.02 12.03
CA GLU A 57 -6.27 9.05 12.68
C GLU A 57 -7.04 8.25 11.62
N VAL A 58 -7.71 8.92 10.68
CA VAL A 58 -8.58 8.21 9.72
C VAL A 58 -7.76 7.42 8.69
N GLN A 59 -6.83 8.09 8.01
CA GLN A 59 -6.05 7.45 6.96
C GLN A 59 -5.13 6.38 7.53
N ASN A 60 -4.37 6.66 8.59
CA ASN A 60 -3.45 5.67 9.16
C ASN A 60 -4.17 4.41 9.67
N VAL A 61 -5.29 4.56 10.39
CA VAL A 61 -6.09 3.41 10.85
C VAL A 61 -6.59 2.59 9.65
N SER A 62 -7.12 3.26 8.62
CA SER A 62 -7.52 2.58 7.38
C SER A 62 -6.35 1.86 6.71
N LYS A 63 -5.15 2.46 6.63
CA LYS A 63 -3.96 1.78 6.08
C LYS A 63 -3.60 0.52 6.86
N GLN A 64 -3.73 0.54 8.18
CA GLN A 64 -3.45 -0.61 9.04
C GLN A 64 -4.48 -1.72 8.85
N GLU A 65 -5.77 -1.37 8.80
CA GLU A 65 -6.84 -2.34 8.56
C GLU A 65 -6.70 -2.97 7.17
N ASP A 66 -6.43 -2.16 6.15
CA ASP A 66 -6.21 -2.64 4.79
C ASP A 66 -4.96 -3.53 4.69
N ALA A 67 -3.87 -3.18 5.38
CA ALA A 67 -2.66 -4.02 5.45
C ALA A 67 -2.94 -5.39 6.07
N LYS A 68 -3.75 -5.43 7.14
CA LYS A 68 -4.18 -6.67 7.79
C LYS A 68 -5.06 -7.51 6.86
N GLU A 69 -6.02 -6.91 6.19
CA GLU A 69 -6.88 -7.63 5.23
C GLU A 69 -6.09 -8.15 4.02
N PHE A 70 -5.12 -7.37 3.54
CA PHE A 70 -4.20 -7.81 2.50
C PHE A 70 -3.37 -9.02 2.94
N GLY A 71 -2.80 -9.00 4.14
CA GLY A 71 -2.09 -10.16 4.70
C GLY A 71 -2.97 -11.40 4.83
N LYS A 72 -4.22 -11.24 5.33
CA LYS A 72 -5.20 -12.34 5.38
C LYS A 72 -5.54 -12.88 4.00
N TYR A 73 -5.64 -12.01 2.99
CA TYR A 73 -5.87 -12.41 1.61
C TYR A 73 -4.71 -13.27 1.09
N LEU A 74 -3.46 -12.83 1.27
CA LEU A 74 -2.28 -13.60 0.85
C LEU A 74 -2.23 -14.98 1.51
N LEU A 75 -2.52 -15.04 2.82
CA LEU A 75 -2.60 -16.31 3.55
C LEU A 75 -3.69 -17.23 2.97
N ARG A 76 -4.89 -16.71 2.70
CA ARG A 76 -5.97 -17.48 2.06
C ARG A 76 -5.58 -17.99 0.66
N MET A 77 -4.82 -17.21 -0.10
CA MET A 77 -4.32 -17.63 -1.41
C MET A 77 -3.32 -18.78 -1.27
N LYS A 78 -2.44 -18.73 -0.27
CA LYS A 78 -1.51 -19.82 0.08
C LYS A 78 -2.23 -21.10 0.54
N GLU A 79 -3.24 -20.96 1.39
CA GLU A 79 -4.04 -22.11 1.86
C GLU A 79 -4.76 -22.81 0.71
N LYS A 80 -5.31 -22.03 -0.24
CA LYS A 80 -5.98 -22.57 -1.44
C LYS A 80 -5.00 -23.23 -2.41
N ASN A 81 -3.77 -22.74 -2.49
CA ASN A 81 -2.77 -23.25 -3.41
C ASN A 81 -1.37 -23.20 -2.77
N GLN A 82 -0.85 -24.38 -2.40
CA GLN A 82 0.46 -24.51 -1.78
C GLN A 82 1.61 -24.00 -2.68
N ASN A 83 1.40 -23.88 -3.99
CA ASN A 83 2.37 -23.29 -4.92
C ASN A 83 2.26 -21.77 -5.02
N PHE A 84 1.29 -21.11 -4.40
CA PHE A 84 1.33 -19.67 -4.20
C PHE A 84 2.48 -19.33 -3.23
N PHE A 85 3.18 -18.23 -3.48
CA PHE A 85 4.27 -17.76 -2.62
C PHE A 85 4.04 -16.29 -2.30
N PHE A 86 4.29 -15.93 -1.04
CA PHE A 86 4.33 -14.54 -0.64
C PHE A 86 5.25 -14.35 0.55
N GLU A 87 5.75 -13.14 0.69
CA GLU A 87 6.45 -12.64 1.86
C GLU A 87 5.90 -11.24 2.19
N LEU A 88 5.73 -10.93 3.48
CA LEU A 88 5.13 -9.68 3.93
C LEU A 88 5.88 -9.15 5.15
N GLN A 89 6.39 -7.92 5.05
CA GLN A 89 6.93 -7.16 6.16
C GLN A 89 6.03 -5.96 6.46
N LEU A 90 5.69 -5.82 7.73
CA LEU A 90 4.96 -4.66 8.25
C LEU A 90 5.92 -3.73 8.98
N GLU A 91 5.56 -2.46 9.00
CA GLU A 91 6.18 -1.44 9.84
C GLU A 91 5.76 -1.58 11.31
N GLU A 92 6.40 -0.82 12.19
CA GLU A 92 6.00 -0.71 13.59
C GLU A 92 4.53 -0.29 13.73
N ASP A 93 4.08 0.62 12.87
CA ASP A 93 2.71 1.10 12.80
C ASP A 93 1.74 0.13 12.10
N GLN A 94 2.16 -1.10 11.79
CA GLN A 94 1.37 -2.14 11.10
C GLN A 94 0.97 -1.82 9.65
N SER A 95 1.47 -0.73 9.05
CA SER A 95 1.36 -0.50 7.61
C SER A 95 2.30 -1.43 6.82
N ILE A 96 2.04 -1.62 5.53
CA ILE A 96 2.90 -2.43 4.67
C ILE A 96 4.25 -1.73 4.49
N LYS A 97 5.34 -2.41 4.86
CA LYS A 97 6.71 -1.99 4.55
C LYS A 97 7.13 -2.54 3.19
N LEU A 98 7.07 -3.87 3.06
CA LEU A 98 7.43 -4.63 1.87
C LEU A 98 6.46 -5.79 1.72
N ALA A 99 6.04 -6.07 0.50
CA ALA A 99 5.30 -7.27 0.17
C ALA A 99 5.79 -7.80 -1.17
N PHE A 100 5.90 -9.11 -1.29
CA PHE A 100 6.17 -9.79 -2.54
C PHE A 100 5.22 -10.98 -2.66
N TRP A 101 4.72 -11.25 -3.86
CA TRP A 101 3.94 -12.46 -4.13
C TRP A 101 4.06 -12.92 -5.58
N ALA A 102 3.92 -14.23 -5.77
CA ALA A 102 3.80 -14.87 -7.07
C ALA A 102 2.81 -16.04 -6.96
N ASP A 103 1.88 -16.12 -7.90
CA ASP A 103 0.97 -17.25 -7.96
C ASP A 103 1.61 -18.49 -8.60
N ALA A 104 0.94 -19.64 -8.46
CA ALA A 104 1.45 -20.90 -8.98
C ALA A 104 1.67 -20.86 -10.51
N ARG A 105 0.85 -20.10 -11.24
CA ARG A 105 0.97 -19.95 -12.69
C ARG A 105 2.22 -19.15 -13.04
N SER A 106 2.50 -18.09 -12.30
CA SER A 106 3.66 -17.22 -12.46
C SER A 106 4.95 -17.98 -12.22
N ARG A 107 4.99 -18.78 -11.15
CA ARG A 107 6.13 -19.67 -10.85
C ARG A 107 6.33 -20.74 -11.91
N ALA A 108 5.26 -21.41 -12.34
CA ALA A 108 5.33 -22.38 -13.44
C ALA A 108 5.77 -21.72 -14.76
N ALA A 109 5.32 -20.50 -15.04
CA ALA A 109 5.71 -19.76 -16.22
C ALA A 109 7.21 -19.41 -16.21
N PHE A 110 7.78 -19.11 -15.04
CA PHE A 110 9.22 -18.87 -14.90
C PHE A 110 10.06 -20.09 -15.31
N GLU A 111 9.59 -21.31 -15.07
CA GLU A 111 10.32 -22.53 -15.48
C GLU A 111 10.55 -22.61 -17.00
N TYR A 112 9.66 -22.02 -17.81
CA TYR A 112 9.76 -22.02 -19.28
C TYR A 112 10.27 -20.69 -19.84
N PHE A 113 9.99 -19.57 -19.17
CA PHE A 113 10.15 -18.22 -19.69
C PHE A 113 11.04 -17.33 -18.80
N GLY A 114 11.74 -17.93 -17.82
CA GLY A 114 12.55 -17.24 -16.82
C GLY A 114 13.97 -16.88 -17.25
N ASP A 115 14.36 -17.16 -18.50
CA ASP A 115 15.72 -16.86 -18.97
C ASP A 115 16.05 -15.36 -18.90
N VAL A 116 15.07 -14.52 -19.21
CA VAL A 116 15.21 -13.06 -19.24
C VAL A 116 14.02 -12.43 -18.54
N ILE A 117 14.31 -11.63 -17.51
CA ILE A 117 13.30 -10.95 -16.69
C ILE A 117 13.52 -9.44 -16.76
N SER A 118 12.43 -8.69 -16.93
CA SER A 118 12.38 -7.26 -16.65
C SER A 118 11.75 -7.06 -15.28
N PHE A 119 12.32 -6.14 -14.50
CA PHE A 119 11.72 -5.63 -13.29
C PHE A 119 11.65 -4.12 -13.40
N ASP A 120 10.46 -3.59 -13.16
CA ASP A 120 10.20 -2.15 -13.25
C ASP A 120 9.29 -1.76 -12.09
N THR A 121 9.57 -0.61 -11.49
CA THR A 121 8.66 0.05 -10.54
C THR A 121 7.82 1.09 -11.25
N THR A 122 6.57 1.22 -10.81
CA THR A 122 5.69 2.27 -11.33
C THR A 122 5.98 3.59 -10.64
N TYR A 123 6.16 4.65 -11.44
CA TYR A 123 6.39 6.02 -10.96
C TYR A 123 5.24 6.55 -10.07
N ASN A 124 4.02 6.05 -10.28
CA ASN A 124 2.85 6.45 -9.52
C ASN A 124 2.66 5.55 -8.30
N THR A 125 2.73 6.15 -7.12
CA THR A 125 2.38 5.46 -5.88
C THR A 125 0.85 5.37 -5.74
N ASN A 126 0.38 4.25 -5.18
CA ASN A 126 -1.05 4.06 -4.93
C ASN A 126 -1.56 4.98 -3.80
N ARG A 127 -2.85 4.89 -3.42
CA ARG A 127 -3.44 5.70 -2.31
C ARG A 127 -2.70 5.59 -0.97
N TYR A 128 -1.86 4.58 -0.80
CA TYR A 128 -1.05 4.34 0.39
C TYR A 128 0.35 4.93 0.30
N ASN A 129 0.72 5.53 -0.83
CA ASN A 129 2.06 5.94 -1.21
C ASN A 129 3.04 4.75 -1.35
N LEU A 130 2.54 3.56 -1.70
CA LEU A 130 3.39 2.40 -1.98
C LEU A 130 3.81 2.39 -3.45
N VAL A 131 5.07 2.05 -3.68
CA VAL A 131 5.67 1.75 -4.97
C VAL A 131 5.29 0.33 -5.36
N CYS A 132 4.71 0.16 -6.55
CA CYS A 132 4.37 -1.16 -7.08
C CYS A 132 5.47 -1.60 -8.05
N GLY A 133 6.06 -2.77 -7.81
CA GLY A 133 7.02 -3.41 -8.69
C GLY A 133 6.42 -4.65 -9.37
N SER A 134 6.84 -4.91 -10.60
CA SER A 134 6.41 -6.09 -11.35
C SER A 134 7.58 -6.82 -11.98
N PHE A 135 7.62 -8.14 -11.82
CA PHE A 135 8.55 -9.02 -12.53
C PHE A 135 7.85 -9.57 -13.78
N VAL A 136 8.44 -9.31 -14.94
CA VAL A 136 7.85 -9.62 -16.24
C VAL A 136 8.85 -10.40 -17.08
N GLY A 137 8.44 -11.58 -17.55
CA GLY A 137 9.17 -12.34 -18.56
C GLY A 137 8.53 -12.21 -19.93
N VAL A 138 9.07 -12.92 -20.91
CA VAL A 138 8.55 -12.96 -22.29
C VAL A 138 8.31 -14.40 -22.70
N ASN A 139 7.09 -14.71 -23.15
CA ASN A 139 6.76 -16.06 -23.61
C ASN A 139 7.24 -16.33 -25.05
N HIS A 140 7.04 -17.55 -25.56
CA HIS A 140 7.44 -17.94 -26.93
C HIS A 140 6.80 -17.12 -28.06
N HIS A 141 5.74 -16.36 -27.77
CA HIS A 141 5.07 -15.47 -28.72
C HIS A 141 5.55 -14.02 -28.61
N GLY A 142 6.57 -13.73 -27.80
CA GLY A 142 7.05 -12.37 -27.58
C GLY A 142 6.12 -11.55 -26.68
N GLN A 143 5.19 -12.17 -25.94
CA GLN A 143 4.23 -11.47 -25.10
C GLN A 143 4.72 -11.39 -23.65
N SER A 144 4.48 -10.24 -23.02
CA SER A 144 4.75 -10.03 -21.60
C SER A 144 3.98 -11.02 -20.73
N THR A 145 4.68 -11.68 -19.84
CA THR A 145 4.11 -12.61 -18.86
C THR A 145 4.46 -12.13 -17.47
N LEU A 146 3.46 -11.85 -16.64
CA LEU A 146 3.66 -11.48 -15.25
C LEU A 146 4.13 -12.70 -14.46
N LEU A 147 5.21 -12.54 -13.71
CA LEU A 147 5.85 -13.61 -12.96
C LEU A 147 5.91 -13.35 -11.45
N GLY A 148 5.60 -12.12 -11.02
CA GLY A 148 5.46 -11.76 -9.62
C GLY A 148 5.26 -10.26 -9.47
N CYS A 149 4.78 -9.86 -8.30
CA CYS A 149 4.53 -8.46 -7.97
C CYS A 149 5.09 -8.13 -6.59
N SER A 150 5.35 -6.83 -6.39
CA SER A 150 5.75 -6.30 -5.09
C SER A 150 5.06 -4.99 -4.76
N LEU A 151 4.97 -4.71 -3.46
CA LEU A 151 4.65 -3.40 -2.91
C LEU A 151 5.77 -3.00 -1.96
N MET A 152 6.26 -1.77 -2.08
CA MET A 152 7.33 -1.24 -1.24
C MET A 152 6.98 0.16 -0.78
N LYS A 153 7.33 0.51 0.46
CA LYS A 153 7.09 1.86 0.98
C LYS A 153 8.03 2.91 0.39
N ASN A 154 9.22 2.49 -0.01
CA ASN A 154 10.25 3.34 -0.59
C ASN A 154 11.14 2.53 -1.55
N GLU A 155 11.93 3.22 -2.36
CA GLU A 155 12.92 2.65 -3.29
C GLU A 155 14.32 2.66 -2.67
N GLU A 156 14.43 2.16 -1.44
CA GLU A 156 15.72 2.02 -0.77
C GLU A 156 16.45 0.74 -1.20
N ILE A 157 17.78 0.77 -1.21
CA ILE A 157 18.62 -0.37 -1.60
C ILE A 157 18.29 -1.63 -0.81
N GLU A 158 18.04 -1.50 0.50
CA GLU A 158 17.70 -2.63 1.36
C GLU A 158 16.32 -3.23 1.02
N SER A 159 15.36 -2.40 0.58
CA SER A 159 14.05 -2.85 0.10
C SER A 159 14.19 -3.72 -1.15
N PHE A 160 15.03 -3.31 -2.11
CA PHE A 160 15.31 -4.10 -3.31
C PHE A 160 16.10 -5.38 -3.03
N LYS A 161 17.10 -5.33 -2.13
CA LYS A 161 17.84 -6.54 -1.72
C LYS A 161 16.89 -7.59 -1.15
N TRP A 162 16.02 -7.18 -0.22
CA TRP A 162 15.01 -8.08 0.34
C TRP A 162 14.08 -8.63 -0.75
N LEU A 163 13.60 -7.76 -1.63
CA LEU A 163 12.70 -8.15 -2.71
C LEU A 163 13.34 -9.19 -3.65
N PHE A 164 14.57 -8.96 -4.10
CA PHE A 164 15.26 -9.88 -5.00
C PHE A 164 15.68 -11.18 -4.33
N GLN A 165 15.93 -11.17 -3.02
CA GLN A 165 16.09 -12.41 -2.24
C GLN A 165 14.78 -13.20 -2.18
N CYS A 166 13.65 -12.56 -1.87
CA CYS A 166 12.34 -13.21 -1.88
C CYS A 166 11.99 -13.78 -3.26
N TRP A 167 12.30 -13.04 -4.32
CA TRP A 167 12.14 -13.51 -5.70
C TRP A 167 12.95 -14.77 -5.97
N LEU A 168 14.24 -14.78 -5.62
CA LEU A 168 15.14 -15.91 -5.87
C LEU A 168 14.67 -17.16 -5.10
N CYS A 169 14.32 -17.01 -3.82
CA CYS A 169 13.76 -18.10 -3.01
C CYS A 169 12.43 -18.60 -3.60
N CYS A 170 11.57 -17.69 -4.07
CA CYS A 170 10.32 -18.05 -4.73
C CYS A 170 10.55 -18.90 -5.98
N MET A 171 11.56 -18.55 -6.78
CA MET A 171 11.92 -19.26 -8.01
C MET A 171 12.85 -20.46 -7.78
N GLY A 172 12.96 -20.95 -6.54
CA GLY A 172 13.69 -22.18 -6.21
C GLY A 172 15.20 -22.05 -6.34
N GLU A 173 15.75 -20.87 -5.98
CA GLU A 173 17.17 -20.54 -6.09
C GLU A 173 17.69 -20.53 -7.54
N ASN A 174 16.79 -20.47 -8.52
CA ASN A 174 17.13 -20.40 -9.92
C ASN A 174 17.10 -18.94 -10.39
N ALA A 175 18.28 -18.37 -10.61
CA ALA A 175 18.42 -17.01 -11.12
C ALA A 175 18.19 -16.95 -12.64
N PRO A 176 17.57 -15.88 -13.17
CA PRO A 176 17.47 -15.67 -14.60
C PRO A 176 18.86 -15.41 -15.21
N LYS A 177 19.02 -15.69 -16.51
CA LYS A 177 20.27 -15.44 -17.23
C LYS A 177 20.47 -13.96 -17.52
N GLY A 178 19.38 -13.21 -17.69
CA GLY A 178 19.38 -11.77 -17.89
C GLY A 178 18.33 -11.09 -17.00
N PHE A 179 18.71 -9.97 -16.41
CA PHE A 179 17.84 -9.14 -15.58
C PHE A 179 17.91 -7.69 -16.05
N PHE A 180 16.79 -7.14 -16.48
CA PHE A 180 16.64 -5.76 -16.93
C PHE A 180 15.89 -4.97 -15.86
N THR A 181 16.37 -3.77 -15.57
CA THR A 181 15.78 -2.80 -14.65
C THR A 181 16.26 -1.42 -15.07
N ASP A 182 15.53 -0.38 -14.70
CA ASP A 182 15.89 1.02 -14.90
C ASP A 182 17.02 1.54 -13.98
#